data_AF-A0A6C0KTX2-F1
#
_entry.id   AF-A0A6C0KTX2-F1
#
_cell.length_a   1.000
_cell.length_b   1.000
_cell.length_c   1.000
_cell.angle_alpha   90.00
_cell.angle_beta   90.00
_cell.angle_gamma   90.00
#
_symmetry.space_group_name_H-M   'P 1'
#
loop_
_entity.id
_entity.type
_entity.pdbx_description
1 polymer ?
#
loop_
_entity_poly.entity_id
_entity_poly.type
_entity_poly.pdbx_seq_one_letter_code
_entity_poly.pdbx_strand_id
1 'polypeptide(L)'
;MKLKNVIISIILLIIFFIIAIVAFSYYYVTLDINNNRHLTRSYNYAHFSKINSWNYFLFPSLLLTSPKRYVLREGESLFIPKKWWHWIVTPTKTTAINFWFEHIIASNVPAKINDLYNFEDQRKIYEQIIQYIKEEQKHYIWDSSNHFGSNGLLYSGEAFLNEDKNNRYLLTLAGYGSNLNNENIKKKLTKWIELPDVLKTSAINQEKPVIDINLWISSNYHDTGLHYDDNDGILYVLKGEKHITLFPPNDSKYLVPYDITPNYAKVAPLFMKYNEYYIVKENSGLVPCKVGNSNSRLPCEMILYQSLICFAKYTNVLTTVQKIYDNKSDPLKKLVWGCKKQDDVYRWEIYNYHYDQYNNTIINKTDWRAIVLNENSISRKIAIIMNNKKTIINSIDILNSVECLNNQHHSYEMCKNMTGLILPFYGNGYDIINNKKQKVSTFIYDNYESLIKNGETYCCELKLDYNNKVKELLQKYRATDMCLWNKKGDYFIQWLGISIDDFIHFLVENHYGQCFINHIIENRNKYEYLAHEITIVYDKVSLSPYRSGFYGCL
;
A
#
# COMPACT_ATOMS: atom_id res chain seq x y z
N MET A 1 42.63 1.65 -54.06
CA MET A 1 43.01 0.78 -52.91
C MET A 1 42.95 1.50 -51.57
N LYS A 2 43.58 2.69 -51.41
CA LYS A 2 43.59 3.45 -50.15
C LYS A 2 42.20 3.83 -49.60
N LEU A 3 41.28 4.31 -50.45
CA LEU A 3 39.93 4.71 -50.01
C LEU A 3 39.09 3.54 -49.48
N LYS A 4 39.20 2.36 -50.11
CA LYS A 4 38.52 1.13 -49.69
C LYS A 4 38.97 0.68 -48.29
N ASN A 5 40.28 0.76 -48.01
CA ASN A 5 40.82 0.41 -46.70
C ASN A 5 40.39 1.41 -45.61
N VAL A 6 40.33 2.71 -45.92
CA VAL A 6 39.82 3.73 -44.99
C VAL A 6 38.33 3.49 -44.66
N ILE A 7 37.51 3.18 -45.67
CA ILE A 7 36.09 2.87 -45.48
C ILE A 7 35.92 1.60 -44.61
N ILE A 8 36.71 0.55 -44.86
CA ILE A 8 36.69 -0.67 -44.05
C ILE A 8 37.08 -0.38 -42.60
N SER A 9 38.13 0.44 -42.37
CA SER A 9 38.54 0.83 -41.01
C SER A 9 37.46 1.64 -40.29
N ILE A 10 36.77 2.55 -40.97
CA ILE A 10 35.65 3.32 -40.39
C ILE A 10 34.48 2.39 -40.04
N ILE A 11 34.14 1.45 -40.93
CA ILE A 11 33.07 0.46 -40.67
C ILE A 11 33.43 -0.41 -39.46
N LEU A 12 34.67 -0.90 -39.37
CA LEU A 12 35.13 -1.69 -38.23
C LEU A 12 35.10 -0.89 -36.91
N LEU A 13 35.45 0.40 -36.95
CA LEU A 13 35.37 1.29 -35.80
C LEU A 13 33.91 1.48 -35.34
N ILE A 14 32.98 1.71 -36.27
CA ILE A 14 31.55 1.85 -35.98
C ILE A 14 31.00 0.55 -35.39
N ILE A 15 31.33 -0.62 -35.98
CA ILE A 15 30.93 -1.92 -35.46
C ILE A 15 31.47 -2.13 -34.05
N PHE A 16 32.74 -1.79 -33.79
CA PHE A 16 33.32 -1.85 -32.44
C PHE A 16 32.55 -0.96 -31.45
N PHE A 17 32.23 0.28 -31.81
CA PHE A 17 31.43 1.16 -30.96
C PHE A 17 30.02 0.62 -30.72
N ILE A 18 29.36 0.05 -31.72
CA ILE A 18 28.04 -0.58 -31.57
C ILE A 18 28.12 -1.78 -30.63
N ILE A 19 29.11 -2.66 -30.81
CA ILE A 19 29.34 -3.82 -29.92
C ILE A 19 29.64 -3.35 -28.50
N ALA A 20 30.47 -2.33 -28.33
CA ALA A 20 30.78 -1.75 -27.03
C ALA A 20 29.52 -1.16 -26.37
N ILE A 21 28.67 -0.44 -27.12
CA ILE A 21 27.40 0.10 -26.62
C ILE A 21 26.43 -1.02 -26.24
N VAL A 22 26.32 -2.08 -27.06
CA VAL A 22 25.44 -3.23 -26.78
C VAL A 22 25.95 -4.01 -25.57
N ALA A 23 27.25 -4.28 -25.49
CA ALA A 23 27.87 -4.95 -24.34
C ALA A 23 27.73 -4.11 -23.06
N PHE A 24 27.92 -2.79 -23.17
CA PHE A 24 27.71 -1.84 -22.08
C PHE A 24 26.24 -1.76 -21.66
N SER A 25 25.30 -1.77 -22.61
CA SER A 25 23.86 -1.78 -22.33
C SER A 25 23.42 -3.11 -21.70
N TYR A 26 23.96 -4.23 -22.18
CA TYR A 26 23.74 -5.55 -21.60
C TYR A 26 24.30 -5.61 -20.18
N TYR A 27 25.54 -5.15 -19.96
CA TYR A 27 26.16 -5.01 -18.64
C TYR A 27 25.34 -4.10 -17.72
N TYR A 28 24.85 -2.97 -18.22
CA TYR A 28 23.98 -2.03 -17.50
C TYR A 28 22.65 -2.68 -17.08
N VAL A 29 22.05 -3.51 -17.94
CA VAL A 29 20.81 -4.24 -17.64
C VAL A 29 21.04 -5.42 -16.70
N THR A 30 22.22 -6.07 -16.74
CA THR A 30 22.55 -7.21 -15.88
C THR A 30 23.13 -6.81 -14.52
N LEU A 31 23.49 -5.53 -14.32
CA LEU A 31 23.86 -4.93 -13.02
C LEU A 31 22.65 -4.68 -12.09
N ASP A 32 21.61 -5.50 -12.16
CA ASP A 32 20.54 -5.52 -11.16
C ASP A 32 21.06 -6.22 -9.89
N ILE A 33 21.96 -5.53 -9.16
CA ILE A 33 22.68 -6.07 -8.00
C ILE A 33 21.96 -5.76 -6.68
N ASN A 34 20.98 -4.85 -6.69
CA ASN A 34 20.14 -4.66 -5.52
C ASN A 34 19.19 -5.86 -5.45
N ASN A 35 19.27 -6.61 -4.35
CA ASN A 35 18.46 -7.79 -4.08
C ASN A 35 16.99 -7.53 -4.45
N ASN A 36 16.26 -8.54 -4.98
CA ASN A 36 14.83 -8.43 -5.33
C ASN A 36 13.92 -8.00 -4.15
N ARG A 37 14.47 -7.97 -2.93
CA ARG A 37 13.85 -7.46 -1.72
C ARG A 37 13.89 -5.94 -1.79
N HIS A 38 12.76 -5.28 -1.57
CA HIS A 38 12.58 -3.81 -1.67
C HIS A 38 12.27 -3.24 -3.07
N LEU A 39 12.03 -4.08 -4.08
CA LEU A 39 11.62 -3.63 -5.43
C LEU A 39 10.13 -3.27 -5.56
N THR A 40 9.33 -3.50 -4.52
CA THR A 40 7.89 -3.23 -4.50
C THR A 40 7.49 -2.61 -3.16
N ARG A 41 6.42 -1.81 -3.14
CA ARG A 41 5.82 -1.24 -1.92
C ARG A 41 5.11 -2.27 -1.04
N SER A 42 5.48 -3.54 -1.17
CA SER A 42 5.00 -4.61 -0.29
C SER A 42 5.58 -4.50 1.12
N TYR A 43 6.67 -3.74 1.30
CA TYR A 43 7.24 -3.35 2.59
C TYR A 43 7.30 -1.81 2.68
N ASN A 44 6.93 -1.24 3.84
CA ASN A 44 6.73 0.21 4.04
C ASN A 44 8.03 1.03 4.27
N TYR A 45 9.16 0.60 3.71
CA TYR A 45 10.46 1.25 3.96
C TYR A 45 11.50 0.84 2.91
N ALA A 46 12.58 1.63 2.86
CA ALA A 46 13.74 1.43 2.01
C ALA A 46 13.43 1.27 0.51
N HIS A 47 12.88 2.32 -0.11
CA HIS A 47 12.65 2.38 -1.56
C HIS A 47 13.97 2.71 -2.28
N PHE A 48 14.57 1.72 -2.93
CA PHE A 48 15.92 1.83 -3.48
C PHE A 48 16.00 2.55 -4.83
N SER A 49 17.17 3.12 -5.06
CA SER A 49 17.66 3.56 -6.35
C SER A 49 18.31 2.39 -7.09
N LYS A 50 18.25 2.42 -8.43
CA LYS A 50 19.10 1.55 -9.27
C LYS A 50 20.58 1.94 -9.21
N ILE A 51 20.88 3.15 -8.71
CA ILE A 51 22.23 3.67 -8.49
C ILE A 51 22.82 3.04 -7.22
N ASN A 52 24.05 2.55 -7.32
CA ASN A 52 24.84 2.00 -6.23
C ASN A 52 26.32 2.35 -6.38
N SER A 53 27.14 1.91 -5.42
CA SER A 53 28.59 2.20 -5.37
C SER A 53 29.37 1.72 -6.59
N TRP A 54 28.86 0.72 -7.30
CA TRP A 54 29.52 0.08 -8.43
C TRP A 54 29.10 0.65 -9.79
N ASN A 55 27.99 1.39 -9.87
CA ASN A 55 27.45 1.85 -11.15
C ASN A 55 27.15 3.35 -11.21
N TYR A 56 27.33 4.12 -10.13
CA TYR A 56 26.95 5.54 -10.09
C TYR A 56 27.54 6.39 -11.21
N PHE A 57 28.73 6.03 -11.72
CA PHE A 57 29.38 6.72 -12.83
C PHE A 57 28.64 6.56 -14.18
N LEU A 58 27.67 5.64 -14.27
CA LEU A 58 26.81 5.44 -15.44
C LEU A 58 25.58 6.36 -15.45
N PHE A 59 25.34 7.08 -14.35
CA PHE A 59 24.16 7.91 -14.15
C PHE A 59 24.54 9.38 -14.03
N PRO A 60 24.81 10.09 -15.15
CA PRO A 60 25.17 11.51 -15.10
C PRO A 60 24.07 12.39 -14.51
N SER A 61 22.82 11.91 -14.45
CA SER A 61 21.73 12.58 -13.74
C SER A 61 22.04 12.83 -12.26
N LEU A 62 22.89 12.00 -11.64
CA LEU A 62 23.34 12.21 -10.26
C LEU A 62 24.05 13.56 -10.07
N LEU A 63 24.69 14.10 -11.12
CA LEU A 63 25.33 15.42 -11.10
C LEU A 63 24.32 16.58 -11.06
N LEU A 64 23.06 16.32 -11.38
CA LEU A 64 21.96 17.31 -11.35
C LEU A 64 21.27 17.38 -9.98
N THR A 65 21.73 16.58 -9.02
CA THR A 65 21.18 16.52 -7.66
C THR A 65 21.82 17.55 -6.73
N SER A 66 21.19 17.79 -5.59
CA SER A 66 21.63 18.73 -4.55
C SER A 66 21.96 17.99 -3.24
N PRO A 67 23.06 17.21 -3.19
CA PRO A 67 23.39 16.38 -2.04
C PRO A 67 23.81 17.18 -0.81
N LYS A 68 23.43 16.73 0.37
CA LYS A 68 23.94 17.18 1.68
C LYS A 68 24.72 16.04 2.34
N ARG A 69 25.95 16.30 2.78
CA ARG A 69 26.80 15.28 3.41
C ARG A 69 26.92 15.49 4.90
N TYR A 70 26.82 14.41 5.65
CA TYR A 70 26.97 14.37 7.10
C TYR A 70 27.90 13.24 7.49
N VAL A 71 28.73 13.48 8.50
CA VAL A 71 29.42 12.43 9.26
C VAL A 71 28.81 12.45 10.66
N LEU A 72 28.22 11.34 11.06
CA LEU A 72 27.74 11.13 12.43
C LEU A 72 28.76 10.31 13.20
N ARG A 73 29.25 10.90 14.28
CA ARG A 73 30.13 10.27 15.25
C ARG A 73 29.34 9.75 16.44
N GLU A 74 30.01 9.01 17.30
CA GLU A 74 29.51 8.57 18.59
C GLU A 74 28.83 9.73 19.35
N GLY A 75 27.56 9.53 19.74
CA GLY A 75 26.74 10.50 20.45
C GLY A 75 25.96 11.47 19.54
N GLU A 76 26.23 11.49 18.23
CA GLU A 76 25.50 12.35 17.29
C GLU A 76 24.28 11.64 16.70
N SER A 77 23.23 12.43 16.39
CA SER A 77 22.08 11.96 15.63
C SER A 77 21.72 12.88 14.47
N LEU A 78 20.96 12.34 13.53
CA LEU A 78 20.46 13.03 12.35
C LEU A 78 18.96 12.77 12.21
N PHE A 79 18.19 13.84 12.22
CA PHE A 79 16.82 13.81 11.74
C PHE A 79 16.81 13.73 10.20
N ILE A 80 16.10 12.74 9.67
CA ILE A 80 15.89 12.48 8.26
C ILE A 80 14.38 12.51 8.03
N PRO A 81 13.82 13.57 7.41
CA PRO A 81 12.41 13.63 7.10
C PRO A 81 12.03 12.54 6.09
N LYS A 82 10.77 12.09 6.12
CA LYS A 82 10.26 11.11 5.16
C LYS A 82 10.54 11.52 3.72
N LYS A 83 10.72 10.53 2.84
CA LYS A 83 11.05 10.68 1.40
C LYS A 83 12.40 11.30 1.07
N TRP A 84 13.21 11.69 2.08
CA TRP A 84 14.59 12.07 1.81
C TRP A 84 15.40 10.85 1.42
N TRP A 85 15.99 10.92 0.24
CA TRP A 85 16.92 9.93 -0.25
C TRP A 85 18.19 10.01 0.58
N HIS A 86 18.74 8.87 0.95
CA HIS A 86 19.92 8.77 1.78
C HIS A 86 20.78 7.59 1.36
N TRP A 87 22.07 7.86 1.22
CA TRP A 87 23.11 6.87 0.98
C TRP A 87 23.98 6.82 2.23
N ILE A 88 23.91 5.70 2.96
CA ILE A 88 24.59 5.52 4.24
C ILE A 88 25.74 4.53 4.09
N VAL A 89 26.95 5.02 4.32
CA VAL A 89 28.16 4.21 4.40
C VAL A 89 28.60 4.13 5.85
N THR A 90 28.86 2.92 6.32
CA THR A 90 29.37 2.63 7.65
C THR A 90 30.79 2.14 7.47
N PRO A 91 31.84 2.95 7.76
CA PRO A 91 33.21 2.63 7.40
C PRO A 91 33.84 1.56 8.30
N THR A 92 33.44 1.52 9.57
CA THR A 92 33.96 0.61 10.59
C THR A 92 32.83 0.04 11.43
N LYS A 93 33.15 -0.92 12.31
CA LYS A 93 32.22 -1.45 13.30
C LYS A 93 31.43 -0.33 14.01
N THR A 94 30.12 -0.39 13.93
CA THR A 94 29.24 0.69 14.41
C THR A 94 27.96 0.12 15.02
N THR A 95 27.53 0.69 16.13
CA THR A 95 26.22 0.45 16.76
C THR A 95 25.38 1.71 16.64
N ALA A 96 24.21 1.61 16.03
CA ALA A 96 23.28 2.72 15.83
C ALA A 96 21.84 2.31 16.15
N ILE A 97 21.04 3.29 16.57
CA ILE A 97 19.59 3.15 16.77
C ILE A 97 18.90 4.06 15.76
N ASN A 98 17.83 3.58 15.14
CA ASN A 98 16.89 4.44 14.43
C ASN A 98 15.54 4.50 15.17
N PHE A 99 14.94 5.68 15.15
CA PHE A 99 13.57 5.93 15.57
C PHE A 99 12.77 6.29 14.33
N TRP A 100 11.71 5.55 14.02
CA TRP A 100 10.76 5.88 12.94
C TRP A 100 9.42 6.29 13.52
N PHE A 101 8.84 7.34 12.96
CA PHE A 101 7.60 7.93 13.44
C PHE A 101 6.90 8.69 12.31
N GLU A 102 5.65 9.09 12.55
CA GLU A 102 4.89 9.95 11.64
C GLU A 102 4.42 11.20 12.42
N HIS A 103 4.52 12.38 11.79
CA HIS A 103 3.88 13.61 12.24
C HIS A 103 4.30 14.16 13.63
N ILE A 104 5.48 13.81 14.14
CA ILE A 104 6.00 14.35 15.41
C ILE A 104 6.81 15.64 15.19
N ILE A 105 7.74 15.62 14.24
CA ILE A 105 8.62 16.75 13.94
C ILE A 105 8.07 17.48 12.71
N ALA A 106 7.75 18.76 12.83
CA ALA A 106 7.17 19.55 11.73
C ALA A 106 8.17 19.92 10.62
N SER A 107 9.47 19.78 10.87
CA SER A 107 10.51 20.09 9.89
C SER A 107 10.49 19.11 8.71
N ASN A 108 10.63 19.63 7.48
CA ASN A 108 10.81 18.86 6.26
C ASN A 108 12.26 18.86 5.74
N VAL A 109 13.21 19.36 6.56
CA VAL A 109 14.64 19.44 6.22
C VAL A 109 15.46 18.62 7.23
N PRO A 110 16.47 17.86 6.77
CA PRO A 110 17.37 17.14 7.64
C PRO A 110 18.17 18.06 8.54
N ALA A 111 18.37 17.65 9.78
CA ALA A 111 19.12 18.40 10.78
C ALA A 111 19.87 17.46 11.72
N LYS A 112 21.11 17.81 12.06
CA LYS A 112 21.80 17.15 13.17
C LYS A 112 21.07 17.49 14.48
N ILE A 113 20.89 16.49 15.32
CA ILE A 113 20.43 16.65 16.69
C ILE A 113 21.58 16.15 17.57
N ASN A 114 22.25 17.09 18.23
CA ASN A 114 23.31 16.76 19.17
C ASN A 114 22.68 16.44 20.53
N ASP A 115 23.39 15.62 21.32
CA ASP A 115 23.04 15.35 22.72
C ASP A 115 21.63 14.75 22.89
N LEU A 116 21.22 13.87 21.95
CA LEU A 116 19.95 13.14 22.02
C LEU A 116 19.81 12.36 23.34
N TYR A 117 20.94 11.85 23.84
CA TYR A 117 21.13 11.32 25.18
C TYR A 117 22.39 11.93 25.78
N ASN A 118 22.42 12.07 27.10
CA ASN A 118 23.66 12.38 27.79
C ASN A 118 24.64 11.18 27.72
N PHE A 119 25.91 11.44 28.00
CA PHE A 119 26.98 10.45 27.93
C PHE A 119 26.74 9.21 28.80
N GLU A 120 26.18 9.39 30.00
CA GLU A 120 25.93 8.30 30.95
C GLU A 120 24.83 7.36 30.46
N ASP A 121 23.73 7.93 29.97
CA ASP A 121 22.62 7.16 29.40
C ASP A 121 23.05 6.45 28.11
N GLN A 122 23.80 7.14 27.24
CA GLN A 122 24.38 6.54 26.04
C GLN A 122 25.24 5.31 26.39
N ARG A 123 26.16 5.45 27.34
CA ARG A 123 27.04 4.36 27.79
C ARG A 123 26.22 3.19 28.34
N LYS A 124 25.25 3.47 29.22
CA LYS A 124 24.38 2.46 29.82
C LYS A 124 23.57 1.70 28.77
N ILE A 125 22.98 2.40 27.80
CA ILE A 125 22.24 1.78 26.70
C ILE A 125 23.16 0.85 25.90
N TYR A 126 24.35 1.33 25.52
CA TYR A 126 25.31 0.54 24.76
C TYR A 126 25.75 -0.72 25.53
N GLU A 127 26.12 -0.58 26.80
CA GLU A 127 26.55 -1.71 27.64
C GLU A 127 25.45 -2.76 27.80
N GLN A 128 24.19 -2.34 28.02
CA GLN A 128 23.05 -3.26 28.11
C GLN A 128 22.82 -4.04 26.82
N ILE A 129 22.90 -3.38 25.67
CA ILE A 129 22.76 -4.01 24.36
C ILE A 129 23.87 -5.06 24.14
N ILE A 130 25.12 -4.66 24.36
CA ILE A 130 26.28 -5.54 24.14
C ILE A 130 26.26 -6.73 25.10
N GLN A 131 25.95 -6.51 26.37
CA GLN A 131 25.84 -7.58 27.36
C GLN A 131 24.77 -8.59 26.94
N TYR A 132 23.59 -8.13 26.54
CA TYR A 132 22.52 -9.01 26.11
C TYR A 132 22.89 -9.84 24.86
N ILE A 133 23.56 -9.21 23.90
CA ILE A 133 24.01 -9.92 22.69
C ILE A 133 25.04 -11.00 23.05
N LYS A 134 25.93 -10.75 24.01
CA LYS A 134 26.90 -11.77 24.46
C LYS A 134 26.24 -12.94 25.19
N GLU A 135 25.29 -12.66 26.08
CA GLU A 135 24.64 -13.68 26.92
C GLU A 135 23.73 -14.63 26.14
N GLU A 136 23.02 -14.11 25.14
CA GLU A 136 22.13 -14.92 24.29
C GLU A 136 22.95 -15.68 23.23
N GLN A 137 22.87 -17.02 23.27
CA GLN A 137 23.81 -17.87 22.54
C GLN A 137 23.77 -17.71 21.02
N LYS A 138 22.63 -17.32 20.43
CA LYS A 138 22.52 -17.20 18.97
C LYS A 138 21.58 -16.07 18.51
N HIS A 139 22.08 -15.23 17.61
CA HIS A 139 21.38 -14.12 16.96
C HIS A 139 21.33 -14.32 15.46
N TYR A 140 20.37 -13.69 14.80
CA TYR A 140 20.34 -13.67 13.34
C TYR A 140 21.21 -12.53 12.83
N ILE A 141 22.26 -12.90 12.11
CA ILE A 141 23.18 -11.97 11.48
C ILE A 141 22.91 -11.98 9.98
N TRP A 142 22.50 -10.83 9.48
CA TRP A 142 22.30 -10.59 8.06
C TRP A 142 23.65 -10.38 7.36
N ASP A 143 23.75 -10.85 6.12
CA ASP A 143 24.95 -10.77 5.29
C ASP A 143 24.58 -10.24 3.91
N SER A 144 24.91 -8.97 3.64
CA SER A 144 24.50 -8.30 2.41
C SER A 144 25.26 -8.79 1.17
N SER A 145 26.38 -9.50 1.36
CA SER A 145 27.16 -10.07 0.26
C SER A 145 26.49 -11.28 -0.39
N ASN A 146 25.60 -11.98 0.33
CA ASN A 146 24.94 -13.18 -0.16
C ASN A 146 23.66 -12.84 -0.97
N HIS A 147 23.82 -12.69 -2.28
CA HIS A 147 22.71 -12.32 -3.19
C HIS A 147 21.60 -13.38 -3.32
N PHE A 148 21.86 -14.63 -2.90
CA PHE A 148 20.96 -15.78 -3.11
C PHE A 148 20.13 -16.22 -1.88
N GLY A 149 20.15 -15.51 -0.74
CA GLY A 149 19.39 -15.91 0.44
C GLY A 149 19.06 -14.78 1.43
N SER A 150 17.84 -14.78 1.99
CA SER A 150 17.36 -13.82 3.03
C SER A 150 17.59 -14.33 4.43
N ASN A 151 18.17 -15.51 4.53
CA ASN A 151 18.18 -16.23 5.77
C ASN A 151 19.45 -15.79 6.48
N GLY A 152 19.30 -14.78 7.35
CA GLY A 152 20.35 -14.43 8.30
C GLY A 152 20.91 -15.70 8.93
N LEU A 153 22.22 -15.75 9.11
CA LEU A 153 22.86 -16.91 9.73
C LEU A 153 22.64 -16.82 11.23
N LEU A 154 22.15 -17.91 11.81
CA LEU A 154 22.09 -18.04 13.26
C LEU A 154 23.52 -18.16 13.78
N TYR A 155 23.98 -17.14 14.52
CA TYR A 155 25.39 -16.93 14.83
C TYR A 155 25.58 -16.55 16.29
N SER A 156 26.72 -16.93 16.90
CA SER A 156 27.04 -16.52 18.28
C SER A 156 27.17 -15.01 18.37
N GLY A 157 26.52 -14.39 19.36
CA GLY A 157 26.61 -12.95 19.58
C GLY A 157 28.01 -12.50 19.97
N GLU A 158 28.70 -13.27 20.82
CA GLU A 158 30.10 -13.02 21.15
C GLU A 158 31.01 -13.13 19.91
N ALA A 159 30.81 -14.16 19.07
CA ALA A 159 31.58 -14.31 17.84
C ALA A 159 31.32 -13.16 16.87
N PHE A 160 30.07 -12.73 16.70
CA PHE A 160 29.71 -11.57 15.88
C PHE A 160 30.33 -10.27 16.40
N LEU A 161 30.29 -10.06 17.72
CA LEU A 161 30.88 -8.87 18.31
C LEU A 161 32.41 -8.83 18.19
N ASN A 162 33.08 -9.96 17.97
CA ASN A 162 34.53 -10.01 17.81
C ASN A 162 34.98 -10.17 16.35
N GLU A 163 34.05 -10.29 15.39
CA GLU A 163 34.41 -10.43 13.97
C GLU A 163 34.65 -9.06 13.31
N ASP A 164 35.51 -9.06 12.28
CA ASP A 164 35.86 -7.87 11.49
C ASP A 164 35.49 -8.04 10.01
N LYS A 165 34.33 -8.67 9.76
CA LYS A 165 33.86 -8.97 8.41
C LYS A 165 33.05 -7.81 7.86
N ASN A 166 33.25 -7.48 6.59
CA ASN A 166 32.40 -6.51 5.89
C ASN A 166 31.00 -7.10 5.68
N ASN A 167 30.01 -6.23 5.54
CA ASN A 167 28.67 -6.58 5.09
C ASN A 167 27.82 -7.42 6.06
N ARG A 168 28.22 -7.56 7.32
CA ARG A 168 27.46 -8.29 8.34
C ARG A 168 26.74 -7.35 9.29
N TYR A 169 25.46 -7.63 9.56
CA TYR A 169 24.64 -6.86 10.49
C TYR A 169 23.83 -7.71 11.45
N LEU A 170 23.73 -7.24 12.70
CA LEU A 170 22.62 -7.56 13.58
C LEU A 170 21.57 -6.44 13.47
N LEU A 171 20.35 -6.78 13.04
CA LEU A 171 19.24 -5.86 12.81
C LEU A 171 18.00 -6.29 13.58
N THR A 172 17.25 -5.36 14.14
CA THR A 172 15.91 -5.65 14.72
C THR A 172 14.76 -5.20 13.84
N LEU A 173 15.05 -4.66 12.65
CA LEU A 173 14.03 -4.26 11.69
C LEU A 173 13.27 -5.48 11.15
N ALA A 174 11.94 -5.38 11.12
CA ALA A 174 11.10 -6.44 10.56
C ALA A 174 11.43 -6.69 9.08
N GLY A 175 11.13 -7.89 8.56
CA GLY A 175 11.40 -8.24 7.15
C GLY A 175 12.86 -8.60 6.82
N TYR A 176 13.83 -8.30 7.70
CA TYR A 176 15.22 -8.76 7.58
C TYR A 176 15.43 -10.04 8.39
N GLY A 177 14.96 -11.17 7.84
CA GLY A 177 15.01 -12.48 8.49
C GLY A 177 13.78 -12.73 9.38
N SER A 178 13.17 -13.90 9.23
CA SER A 178 11.86 -14.24 9.77
C SER A 178 11.94 -14.94 11.14
N ASN A 179 12.62 -14.39 12.16
CA ASN A 179 12.86 -15.19 13.38
C ASN A 179 12.84 -14.44 14.72
N LEU A 180 12.37 -15.17 15.75
CA LEU A 180 12.02 -14.73 17.11
C LEU A 180 13.13 -14.01 17.91
N ASN A 181 14.42 -14.26 17.62
CA ASN A 181 15.51 -13.81 18.49
C ASN A 181 15.80 -12.30 18.38
N ASN A 182 15.82 -11.74 17.17
CA ASN A 182 16.02 -10.29 17.00
C ASN A 182 14.76 -9.51 17.44
N GLU A 183 13.58 -10.12 17.38
CA GLU A 183 12.36 -9.55 17.98
C GLU A 183 12.45 -9.44 19.51
N ASN A 184 13.12 -10.38 20.18
CA ASN A 184 13.35 -10.30 21.62
C ASN A 184 14.26 -9.13 21.98
N ILE A 185 15.32 -8.89 21.19
CA ILE A 185 16.14 -7.67 21.33
C ILE A 185 15.23 -6.44 21.18
N LYS A 186 14.41 -6.38 20.14
CA LYS A 186 13.48 -5.26 19.91
C LYS A 186 12.57 -4.99 21.11
N LYS A 187 11.97 -6.03 21.69
CA LYS A 187 11.12 -5.94 22.89
C LYS A 187 11.87 -5.45 24.14
N LYS A 188 13.19 -5.70 24.22
CA LYS A 188 14.03 -5.20 25.32
C LYS A 188 14.50 -3.77 25.07
N LEU A 189 14.81 -3.40 23.82
CA LEU A 189 15.20 -2.03 23.45
C LEU A 189 14.19 -1.01 23.94
N THR A 190 12.89 -1.28 23.80
CA THR A 190 11.81 -0.39 24.27
C THR A 190 11.78 -0.21 25.80
N LYS A 191 12.52 -1.03 26.56
CA LYS A 191 12.68 -0.91 28.02
C LYS A 191 13.99 -0.25 28.42
N TRP A 192 15.03 -0.38 27.59
CA TRP A 192 16.36 0.17 27.85
C TRP A 192 16.50 1.62 27.39
N ILE A 193 15.74 1.99 26.37
CA ILE A 193 15.83 3.30 25.73
C ILE A 193 14.63 4.14 26.17
N GLU A 194 14.90 5.22 26.90
CA GLU A 194 13.92 6.27 27.12
C GLU A 194 13.69 7.03 25.81
N LEU A 195 12.44 7.39 25.48
CA LEU A 195 12.18 8.19 24.30
C LEU A 195 12.87 9.56 24.41
N PRO A 196 13.57 10.06 23.38
CA PRO A 196 14.15 11.40 23.39
C PRO A 196 13.09 12.48 23.56
N ASP A 197 13.43 13.60 24.20
CA ASP A 197 12.48 14.70 24.45
C ASP A 197 11.84 15.25 23.17
N VAL A 198 12.59 15.29 22.06
CA VAL A 198 12.06 15.69 20.74
C VAL A 198 10.95 14.77 20.23
N LEU A 199 10.89 13.53 20.73
CA LEU A 199 9.85 12.55 20.41
C LEU A 199 8.76 12.45 21.50
N LYS A 200 8.94 13.12 22.65
CA LYS A 200 7.92 13.23 23.70
C LYS A 200 6.94 14.34 23.32
N THR A 201 5.90 14.02 22.55
CA THR A 201 4.83 14.98 22.30
C THR A 201 3.89 15.13 23.50
N SER A 202 3.58 16.38 23.87
CA SER A 202 2.31 16.70 24.51
C SER A 202 1.21 16.43 23.49
N ALA A 203 0.30 15.49 23.76
CA ALA A 203 -0.74 15.05 22.84
C ALA A 203 -1.58 16.24 22.34
N ILE A 204 -1.25 16.83 21.19
CA ILE A 204 -2.07 17.88 20.57
C ILE A 204 -3.40 17.26 20.10
N ASN A 205 -3.45 15.95 19.83
CA ASN A 205 -4.62 15.24 19.28
C ASN A 205 -5.03 13.96 20.06
N GLN A 206 -4.76 13.87 21.37
CA GLN A 206 -5.15 12.72 22.24
C GLN A 206 -4.63 11.31 21.84
N GLU A 207 -3.98 11.14 20.69
CA GLU A 207 -3.34 9.88 20.29
C GLU A 207 -1.85 9.87 20.66
N LYS A 208 -1.39 8.79 21.29
CA LYS A 208 0.05 8.54 21.48
C LYS A 208 0.66 8.17 20.12
N PRO A 209 1.71 8.87 19.65
CA PRO A 209 2.33 8.52 18.38
C PRO A 209 2.93 7.12 18.43
N VAL A 210 2.80 6.37 17.33
CA VAL A 210 3.46 5.07 17.16
C VAL A 210 4.91 5.34 16.75
N ILE A 211 5.85 5.00 17.64
CA ILE A 211 7.29 5.14 17.41
C ILE A 211 7.87 3.73 17.29
N ASP A 212 8.53 3.44 16.17
CA ASP A 212 9.26 2.20 15.95
C ASP A 212 10.75 2.40 16.20
N ILE A 213 11.34 1.56 17.04
CA ILE A 213 12.76 1.63 17.43
C ILE A 213 13.48 0.42 16.86
N ASN A 214 14.54 0.63 16.05
CA ASN A 214 15.36 -0.48 15.57
C ASN A 214 16.85 -0.28 15.85
N LEU A 215 17.53 -1.40 16.08
CA LEU A 215 18.96 -1.48 16.33
C LEU A 215 19.68 -1.98 15.09
N TRP A 216 20.84 -1.38 14.85
CA TRP A 216 21.74 -1.67 13.75
C TRP A 216 23.16 -1.81 14.29
N ILE A 217 23.72 -3.02 14.25
CA ILE A 217 25.13 -3.26 14.59
C ILE A 217 25.81 -3.82 13.36
N SER A 218 26.82 -3.13 12.83
CA SER A 218 27.72 -3.66 11.81
C SER A 218 28.96 -4.27 12.46
N SER A 219 29.51 -5.34 11.91
CA SER A 219 30.82 -5.85 12.34
C SER A 219 31.99 -5.06 11.74
N ASN A 220 31.85 -4.56 10.51
CA ASN A 220 32.83 -3.71 9.84
C ASN A 220 32.16 -2.88 8.73
N TYR A 221 32.85 -2.62 7.60
CA TYR A 221 32.37 -1.82 6.49
C TYR A 221 31.02 -2.30 5.95
N HIS A 222 30.15 -1.35 5.62
CA HIS A 222 28.93 -1.61 4.88
C HIS A 222 28.39 -0.39 4.15
N ASP A 223 27.83 -0.66 2.98
CA ASP A 223 27.04 0.29 2.21
C ASP A 223 25.56 -0.13 2.25
N THR A 224 24.71 0.71 2.84
CA THR A 224 23.26 0.44 2.90
C THR A 224 22.57 0.71 1.57
N GLY A 225 23.26 1.31 0.59
CA GLY A 225 22.71 1.69 -0.71
C GLY A 225 21.89 2.98 -0.64
N LEU A 226 21.61 3.56 -1.81
CA LEU A 226 20.82 4.76 -1.95
C LEU A 226 19.31 4.41 -1.93
N HIS A 227 18.58 4.92 -0.95
CA HIS A 227 17.14 4.68 -0.78
C HIS A 227 16.44 5.83 -0.05
N TYR A 228 15.11 5.79 0.05
CA TYR A 228 14.35 6.65 0.96
C TYR A 228 13.32 5.83 1.77
N ASP A 229 12.88 6.38 2.89
CA ASP A 229 11.85 5.78 3.75
C ASP A 229 10.51 6.53 3.66
N ASP A 230 9.41 5.82 3.98
CA ASP A 230 8.06 6.39 4.03
C ASP A 230 7.77 7.17 5.33
N ASN A 231 8.56 6.93 6.38
CA ASN A 231 8.42 7.53 7.71
C ASN A 231 9.52 8.57 7.97
N ASP A 232 9.24 9.48 8.91
CA ASP A 232 10.28 10.34 9.47
C ASP A 232 11.21 9.51 10.35
N GLY A 233 12.49 9.87 10.40
CA GLY A 233 13.52 9.10 11.08
C GLY A 233 14.48 9.94 11.90
N ILE A 234 14.89 9.44 13.07
CA ILE A 234 16.13 9.89 13.75
C ILE A 234 17.11 8.73 13.73
N LEU A 235 18.27 8.92 13.10
CA LEU A 235 19.40 7.99 13.13
C LEU A 235 20.40 8.46 14.18
N TYR A 236 20.63 7.64 15.21
CA TYR A 236 21.51 7.93 16.33
C TYR A 236 22.69 6.94 16.39
N VAL A 237 23.93 7.43 16.44
CA VAL A 237 25.13 6.59 16.53
C VAL A 237 25.53 6.42 17.99
N LEU A 238 25.25 5.23 18.56
CA LEU A 238 25.66 4.88 19.93
C LEU A 238 27.17 4.66 20.04
N LYS A 239 27.79 4.04 19.03
CA LYS A 239 29.23 3.73 18.99
C LYS A 239 29.71 3.65 17.55
N GLY A 240 30.87 4.22 17.24
CA GLY A 240 31.45 4.21 15.88
C GLY A 240 31.06 5.45 15.07
N GLU A 241 30.89 5.30 13.76
CA GLU A 241 30.51 6.41 12.88
C GLU A 241 29.72 5.97 11.63
N LYS A 242 28.93 6.90 11.07
CA LYS A 242 28.23 6.74 9.78
C LYS A 242 28.44 7.96 8.89
N HIS A 243 28.68 7.71 7.61
CA HIS A 243 28.83 8.72 6.56
C HIS A 243 27.56 8.71 5.72
N ILE A 244 26.91 9.86 5.60
CA ILE A 244 25.56 9.95 5.06
C ILE A 244 25.52 11.02 3.99
N THR A 245 25.07 10.65 2.79
CA THR A 245 24.73 11.60 1.73
C THR A 245 23.22 11.63 1.56
N LEU A 246 22.59 12.77 1.82
CA LEU A 246 21.16 12.98 1.68
C LEU A 246 20.85 13.73 0.38
N PHE A 247 19.76 13.38 -0.29
CA PHE A 247 19.24 14.10 -1.44
C PHE A 247 17.77 14.47 -1.19
N PRO A 248 17.35 15.71 -1.51
CA PRO A 248 15.98 16.14 -1.31
C PRO A 248 14.99 15.32 -2.15
N PRO A 249 13.73 15.16 -1.71
CA PRO A 249 12.71 14.43 -2.48
C PRO A 249 12.51 14.95 -3.92
N ASN A 250 12.74 16.24 -4.16
CA ASN A 250 12.65 16.86 -5.49
C ASN A 250 13.68 16.29 -6.50
N ASP A 251 14.74 15.65 -6.03
CA ASP A 251 15.76 15.01 -6.86
C ASP A 251 15.38 13.60 -7.30
N SER A 252 14.25 13.05 -6.85
CA SER A 252 13.84 11.65 -7.11
C SER A 252 13.94 11.26 -8.59
N LYS A 253 13.61 12.17 -9.52
CA LYS A 253 13.68 11.93 -10.97
C LYS A 253 15.10 11.68 -11.49
N TYR A 254 16.12 12.15 -10.78
CA TYR A 254 17.54 11.97 -11.13
C TYR A 254 18.17 10.74 -10.47
N LEU A 255 17.51 10.20 -9.44
CA LEU A 255 18.00 9.10 -8.62
C LEU A 255 17.45 7.74 -9.06
N VAL A 256 16.85 7.65 -10.24
CA VAL A 256 16.46 6.39 -10.93
C VAL A 256 15.86 5.34 -9.96
N PRO A 257 14.72 5.64 -9.31
CA PRO A 257 14.05 4.71 -8.41
C PRO A 257 13.65 3.41 -9.12
N TYR A 258 13.57 2.31 -8.36
CA TYR A 258 12.85 1.13 -8.81
C TYR A 258 11.34 1.40 -8.94
N ASP A 259 10.66 0.64 -9.79
CA ASP A 259 9.20 0.68 -9.89
C ASP A 259 8.56 -0.04 -8.69
N ILE A 260 8.32 0.74 -7.64
CA ILE A 260 7.73 0.28 -6.38
C ILE A 260 6.24 -0.06 -6.48
N THR A 261 5.61 0.05 -7.66
CA THR A 261 4.21 -0.34 -7.83
C THR A 261 4.01 -1.79 -7.36
N PRO A 262 3.01 -2.06 -6.50
CA PRO A 262 2.81 -3.40 -5.95
C PRO A 262 2.37 -4.38 -7.04
N ASN A 263 2.68 -5.66 -6.85
CA ASN A 263 2.39 -6.70 -7.86
C ASN A 263 0.91 -6.80 -8.21
N TYR A 264 0.01 -6.54 -7.25
CA TYR A 264 -1.43 -6.53 -7.51
C TYR A 264 -1.86 -5.44 -8.49
N ALA A 265 -1.17 -4.30 -8.51
CA ALA A 265 -1.44 -3.21 -9.46
C ALA A 265 -0.76 -3.41 -10.83
N LYS A 266 0.07 -4.46 -10.98
CA LYS A 266 0.76 -4.85 -12.22
C LYS A 266 0.10 -6.03 -12.93
N VAL A 267 -1.02 -6.54 -12.42
CA VAL A 267 -1.72 -7.70 -13.00
C VAL A 267 -2.31 -7.38 -14.37
N ALA A 268 -2.53 -8.42 -15.16
CA ALA A 268 -3.27 -8.28 -16.40
C ALA A 268 -4.68 -7.75 -16.09
N PRO A 269 -5.15 -6.72 -16.81
CA PRO A 269 -6.43 -6.13 -16.53
C PRO A 269 -7.58 -7.09 -16.83
N LEU A 270 -8.54 -7.14 -15.90
CA LEU A 270 -9.74 -7.94 -16.03
C LEU A 270 -10.97 -7.04 -16.16
N PHE A 271 -11.82 -7.34 -17.13
CA PHE A 271 -13.17 -6.80 -17.14
C PHE A 271 -14.06 -7.63 -16.22
N MET A 272 -14.54 -7.01 -15.15
CA MET A 272 -15.39 -7.63 -14.14
C MET A 272 -16.47 -6.62 -13.75
N LYS A 273 -17.71 -7.09 -13.67
CA LYS A 273 -18.77 -6.36 -12.98
C LYS A 273 -18.70 -6.73 -11.51
N TYR A 274 -18.35 -5.78 -10.65
CA TYR A 274 -17.94 -6.08 -9.28
C TYR A 274 -19.15 -6.46 -8.41
N ASN A 275 -20.27 -5.78 -8.60
CA ASN A 275 -21.52 -6.05 -7.88
C ASN A 275 -22.24 -7.35 -8.29
N GLU A 276 -21.96 -7.87 -9.48
CA GLU A 276 -22.49 -9.17 -9.93
C GLU A 276 -21.52 -10.33 -9.65
N TYR A 277 -20.31 -10.02 -9.17
CA TYR A 277 -19.17 -10.94 -9.10
C TYR A 277 -18.97 -11.73 -10.40
N TYR A 278 -19.06 -11.04 -11.54
CA TYR A 278 -19.04 -11.68 -12.86
C TYR A 278 -17.79 -11.31 -13.66
N ILE A 279 -17.00 -12.34 -13.99
CA ILE A 279 -15.89 -12.23 -14.92
C ILE A 279 -16.42 -12.50 -16.33
N VAL A 280 -16.29 -11.51 -17.21
CA VAL A 280 -16.68 -11.68 -18.61
C VAL A 280 -15.70 -12.61 -19.31
N LYS A 281 -16.15 -13.83 -19.65
CA LYS A 281 -15.35 -14.85 -20.35
C LYS A 281 -15.43 -14.68 -21.87
N GLU A 282 -14.38 -15.14 -22.55
CA GLU A 282 -13.90 -14.91 -23.93
C GLU A 282 -14.92 -14.87 -25.10
N ASN A 283 -16.17 -15.29 -24.95
CA ASN A 283 -17.11 -15.43 -26.09
C ASN A 283 -17.89 -14.15 -26.45
N SER A 284 -17.67 -13.03 -25.76
CA SER A 284 -18.41 -11.77 -25.95
C SER A 284 -17.69 -10.70 -26.78
N GLY A 285 -16.55 -11.02 -27.40
CA GLY A 285 -15.79 -10.06 -28.21
C GLY A 285 -15.07 -8.94 -27.43
N LEU A 286 -15.25 -8.88 -26.11
CA LEU A 286 -14.48 -8.04 -25.19
C LEU A 286 -13.33 -8.87 -24.61
N VAL A 287 -12.19 -8.83 -25.31
CA VAL A 287 -10.98 -9.60 -25.02
C VAL A 287 -10.40 -9.24 -23.64
N PRO A 288 -10.18 -10.20 -22.71
CA PRO A 288 -9.12 -10.07 -21.72
C PRO A 288 -7.82 -10.04 -22.53
N CYS A 289 -7.12 -8.90 -22.57
CA CYS A 289 -5.97 -8.72 -23.45
C CYS A 289 -5.03 -9.92 -23.41
N LYS A 290 -5.04 -10.73 -24.49
CA LYS A 290 -3.89 -11.57 -24.82
C LYS A 290 -2.67 -10.66 -24.82
N VAL A 291 -1.58 -11.19 -24.29
CA VAL A 291 -0.28 -10.59 -23.96
C VAL A 291 0.47 -10.05 -25.21
N GLY A 292 -0.20 -9.28 -26.05
CA GLY A 292 0.33 -8.67 -27.27
C GLY A 292 0.24 -7.15 -27.32
N ASN A 293 -0.45 -6.51 -26.35
CA ASN A 293 -0.52 -5.04 -26.24
C ASN A 293 -0.71 -4.56 -24.78
N SER A 294 -0.18 -5.31 -23.81
CA SER A 294 -0.32 -5.07 -22.36
C SER A 294 0.24 -3.73 -21.88
N ASN A 295 0.99 -3.00 -22.70
CA ASN A 295 1.51 -1.67 -22.35
C ASN A 295 0.44 -0.55 -22.39
N SER A 296 -0.79 -0.82 -22.85
CA SER A 296 -1.80 0.22 -23.08
C SER A 296 -2.97 0.26 -22.09
N ARG A 297 -3.13 -0.71 -21.18
CA ARG A 297 -4.30 -0.83 -20.30
C ARG A 297 -3.89 -0.99 -18.84
N LEU A 298 -4.65 -0.39 -17.90
CA LEU A 298 -4.35 -0.41 -16.47
C LEU A 298 -5.47 -1.05 -15.64
N PRO A 299 -5.17 -2.01 -14.74
CA PRO A 299 -6.17 -2.74 -13.96
C PRO A 299 -6.96 -1.86 -12.97
N CYS A 300 -8.12 -2.36 -12.50
CA CYS A 300 -8.88 -1.77 -11.38
C CYS A 300 -8.00 -1.66 -10.12
N GLU A 301 -7.10 -2.63 -9.93
CA GLU A 301 -6.12 -2.70 -8.85
C GLU A 301 -5.14 -1.50 -8.85
N MET A 302 -4.87 -0.90 -10.03
CA MET A 302 -4.10 0.34 -10.11
C MET A 302 -4.90 1.54 -9.56
N ILE A 303 -6.21 1.59 -9.78
CA ILE A 303 -7.08 2.64 -9.20
C ILE A 303 -7.07 2.52 -7.66
N LEU A 304 -7.12 1.30 -7.11
CA LEU A 304 -6.94 1.09 -5.67
C LEU A 304 -5.61 1.65 -5.18
N TYR A 305 -4.51 1.25 -5.82
CA TYR A 305 -3.17 1.72 -5.44
C TYR A 305 -3.06 3.25 -5.47
N GLN A 306 -3.57 3.87 -6.53
CA GLN A 306 -3.56 5.33 -6.67
C GLN A 306 -4.42 6.01 -5.60
N SER A 307 -5.58 5.45 -5.26
CA SER A 307 -6.39 5.99 -4.16
C SER A 307 -5.65 5.92 -2.83
N LEU A 308 -4.95 4.82 -2.56
CA LEU A 308 -4.18 4.63 -1.33
C LEU A 308 -3.03 5.63 -1.23
N ILE A 309 -2.22 5.81 -2.27
CA ILE A 309 -1.07 6.72 -2.21
C ILE A 309 -1.48 8.19 -2.20
N CYS A 310 -2.66 8.53 -2.73
CA CYS A 310 -3.16 9.90 -2.78
C CYS A 310 -3.94 10.30 -1.53
N PHE A 311 -4.66 9.37 -0.90
CA PHE A 311 -5.62 9.69 0.15
C PHE A 311 -5.26 9.11 1.53
N ALA A 312 -4.48 8.03 1.60
CA ALA A 312 -4.18 7.40 2.89
C ALA A 312 -3.22 8.29 3.67
N LYS A 313 -3.56 8.55 4.93
CA LYS A 313 -2.70 9.31 5.84
C LYS A 313 -1.61 8.42 6.42
N TYR A 314 -1.92 7.14 6.61
CA TYR A 314 -1.05 6.16 7.26
C TYR A 314 -0.76 4.98 6.32
N THR A 315 0.46 4.44 6.44
CA THR A 315 0.93 3.35 5.58
C THR A 315 0.34 1.96 5.91
N ASN A 316 -0.43 1.86 7.00
CA ASN A 316 -1.06 0.62 7.45
C ASN A 316 -2.08 0.05 6.45
N VAL A 317 -2.87 0.88 5.78
CA VAL A 317 -3.88 0.45 4.80
C VAL A 317 -3.23 -0.27 3.63
N LEU A 318 -2.13 0.29 3.11
CA LEU A 318 -1.37 -0.32 2.01
C LEU A 318 -0.84 -1.71 2.40
N THR A 319 -0.27 -1.85 3.60
CA THR A 319 0.21 -3.17 4.06
C THR A 319 -0.90 -4.17 4.28
N THR A 320 -2.07 -3.74 4.73
CA THR A 320 -3.21 -4.63 4.92
C THR A 320 -3.70 -5.15 3.57
N VAL A 321 -3.86 -4.26 2.57
CA VAL A 321 -4.21 -4.65 1.19
C VAL A 321 -3.18 -5.62 0.61
N GLN A 322 -1.89 -5.35 0.81
CA GLN A 322 -0.82 -6.24 0.37
C GLN A 322 -0.91 -7.63 1.03
N LYS A 323 -1.06 -7.70 2.36
CA LYS A 323 -1.18 -8.98 3.08
C LYS A 323 -2.41 -9.78 2.65
N ILE A 324 -3.52 -9.10 2.36
CA ILE A 324 -4.72 -9.73 1.81
C ILE A 324 -4.41 -10.34 0.44
N TYR A 325 -3.77 -9.56 -0.44
CA TYR A 325 -3.41 -10.02 -1.78
C TYR A 325 -2.43 -11.19 -1.75
N ASP A 326 -1.44 -11.19 -0.85
CA ASP A 326 -0.43 -12.24 -0.76
C ASP A 326 -0.98 -13.55 -0.18
N ASN A 327 -2.12 -13.54 0.52
CA ASN A 327 -2.80 -14.73 1.03
C ASN A 327 -3.54 -15.51 -0.10
N LYS A 328 -2.88 -15.70 -1.25
CA LYS A 328 -3.42 -16.42 -2.40
C LYS A 328 -3.43 -17.93 -2.15
N SER A 329 -4.52 -18.42 -1.58
CA SER A 329 -4.87 -19.84 -1.68
C SER A 329 -5.60 -20.17 -2.99
N ASP A 330 -5.98 -19.19 -3.82
CA ASP A 330 -6.66 -19.41 -5.11
C ASP A 330 -6.60 -18.16 -6.02
N PRO A 331 -6.11 -18.27 -7.27
CA PRO A 331 -6.02 -17.16 -8.22
C PRO A 331 -7.37 -16.61 -8.74
N LEU A 332 -8.52 -17.25 -8.46
CA LEU A 332 -9.86 -16.78 -8.85
C LEU A 332 -10.66 -16.10 -7.71
N LYS A 333 -10.12 -16.03 -6.50
CA LYS A 333 -10.78 -15.41 -5.34
C LYS A 333 -10.52 -13.90 -5.31
N LYS A 334 -11.05 -13.19 -6.31
CA LYS A 334 -10.98 -11.73 -6.36
C LYS A 334 -11.81 -11.15 -5.24
N LEU A 335 -11.26 -10.23 -4.45
CA LEU A 335 -12.07 -9.46 -3.51
C LEU A 335 -12.56 -8.21 -4.22
N VAL A 336 -13.62 -7.59 -3.72
CA VAL A 336 -14.02 -6.26 -4.18
C VAL A 336 -13.56 -5.26 -3.14
N TRP A 337 -13.07 -4.10 -3.57
CA TRP A 337 -12.71 -3.01 -2.68
C TRP A 337 -13.58 -1.79 -2.99
N GLY A 338 -13.75 -0.91 -2.00
CA GLY A 338 -14.39 0.39 -2.18
C GLY A 338 -13.59 1.48 -1.49
N CYS A 339 -13.40 2.61 -2.15
CA CYS A 339 -12.87 3.84 -1.57
C CYS A 339 -14.02 4.82 -1.35
N LYS A 340 -14.25 5.22 -0.11
CA LYS A 340 -15.35 6.13 0.26
C LYS A 340 -14.82 7.43 0.81
N LYS A 341 -15.48 8.52 0.47
CA LYS A 341 -15.20 9.87 0.92
C LYS A 341 -16.42 10.41 1.65
N GLN A 342 -16.20 10.96 2.84
CA GLN A 342 -17.18 11.76 3.57
C GLN A 342 -16.42 12.96 4.12
N ASP A 343 -16.87 14.16 3.80
CA ASP A 343 -16.11 15.39 4.02
C ASP A 343 -14.71 15.27 3.39
N ASP A 344 -13.64 15.51 4.16
CA ASP A 344 -12.23 15.32 3.75
C ASP A 344 -11.61 14.01 4.28
N VAL A 345 -12.45 13.06 4.69
CA VAL A 345 -12.00 11.78 5.25
C VAL A 345 -12.22 10.65 4.24
N TYR A 346 -11.15 9.92 3.97
CA TYR A 346 -11.13 8.75 3.10
C TYR A 346 -11.02 7.45 3.89
N ARG A 347 -11.78 6.44 3.44
CA ARG A 347 -11.81 5.08 4.02
C ARG A 347 -11.86 4.03 2.91
N TRP A 348 -11.27 2.88 3.17
CA TRP A 348 -11.34 1.71 2.28
C TRP A 348 -12.13 0.60 2.94
N GLU A 349 -12.80 -0.20 2.13
CA GLU A 349 -13.56 -1.37 2.58
C GLU A 349 -13.30 -2.52 1.64
N ILE A 350 -13.16 -3.74 2.19
CA ILE A 350 -13.01 -4.97 1.43
C ILE A 350 -14.29 -5.79 1.55
N TYR A 351 -14.80 -6.21 0.41
CA TYR A 351 -16.02 -6.97 0.22
C TYR A 351 -15.69 -8.38 -0.28
N ASN A 352 -16.42 -9.33 0.25
CA ASN A 352 -16.37 -10.74 -0.10
C ASN A 352 -17.75 -11.18 -0.58
N TYR A 353 -17.82 -11.58 -1.84
CA TYR A 353 -19.03 -12.06 -2.49
C TYR A 353 -19.13 -13.58 -2.31
N HIS A 354 -20.26 -14.03 -1.80
CA HIS A 354 -20.54 -15.45 -1.49
C HIS A 354 -21.36 -16.12 -2.59
N TYR A 355 -21.80 -15.37 -3.59
CA TYR A 355 -22.69 -15.84 -4.63
C TYR A 355 -22.30 -15.21 -5.96
N ASP A 356 -22.22 -16.06 -6.99
CA ASP A 356 -22.00 -15.66 -8.39
C ASP A 356 -23.36 -15.61 -9.08
N GLN A 357 -23.77 -14.41 -9.54
CA GLN A 357 -25.06 -14.22 -10.20
C GLN A 357 -25.15 -14.99 -11.53
N TYR A 358 -24.06 -15.04 -12.28
CA TYR A 358 -24.05 -15.64 -13.60
C TYR A 358 -24.13 -17.16 -13.53
N ASN A 359 -23.40 -17.76 -12.59
CA ASN A 359 -23.43 -19.21 -12.40
C ASN A 359 -24.56 -19.66 -11.45
N ASN A 360 -25.28 -18.74 -10.81
CA ASN A 360 -26.32 -19.01 -9.81
C ASN A 360 -25.83 -20.00 -8.73
N THR A 361 -24.59 -19.82 -8.27
CA THR A 361 -23.94 -20.74 -7.31
C THR A 361 -23.30 -20.00 -6.14
N ILE A 362 -23.24 -20.68 -4.99
CA ILE A 362 -22.52 -20.21 -3.81
C ILE A 362 -21.03 -20.52 -3.97
N ILE A 363 -20.18 -19.54 -3.74
CA ILE A 363 -18.72 -19.66 -3.84
C ILE A 363 -18.15 -20.16 -2.50
N ASN A 364 -17.05 -20.92 -2.55
CA ASN A 364 -16.33 -21.37 -1.37
C ASN A 364 -15.83 -20.18 -0.53
N LYS A 365 -16.25 -20.15 0.75
CA LYS A 365 -15.91 -19.10 1.72
C LYS A 365 -14.43 -19.16 2.08
N THR A 366 -13.66 -18.15 1.71
CA THR A 366 -12.32 -17.93 2.29
C THR A 366 -12.39 -16.99 3.49
N ASP A 367 -11.48 -17.22 4.45
CA ASP A 367 -11.40 -16.43 5.68
C ASP A 367 -10.16 -15.51 5.68
N TRP A 368 -10.16 -14.50 4.81
CA TRP A 368 -9.15 -13.42 4.82
C TRP A 368 -9.31 -12.48 6.03
N ARG A 369 -10.43 -12.58 6.76
CA ARG A 369 -10.80 -11.65 7.85
C ARG A 369 -9.78 -11.66 8.99
N ALA A 370 -9.15 -12.81 9.25
CA ALA A 370 -8.07 -12.92 10.22
C ALA A 370 -6.89 -11.98 9.93
N ILE A 371 -6.61 -11.68 8.65
CA ILE A 371 -5.56 -10.75 8.24
C ILE A 371 -5.92 -9.32 8.63
N VAL A 372 -7.19 -8.93 8.42
CA VAL A 372 -7.68 -7.59 8.74
C VAL A 372 -7.88 -7.40 10.24
N LEU A 373 -8.28 -8.44 10.95
CA LEU A 373 -8.55 -8.40 12.39
C LEU A 373 -7.31 -8.62 13.25
N ASN A 374 -6.20 -9.08 12.66
CA ASN A 374 -4.96 -9.45 13.36
C ASN A 374 -5.18 -10.45 14.54
N GLU A 375 -6.31 -11.14 14.58
CA GLU A 375 -6.71 -12.09 15.63
C GLU A 375 -7.56 -13.25 15.06
N ASN A 376 -6.99 -14.45 15.06
CA ASN A 376 -7.61 -15.66 14.51
C ASN A 376 -8.89 -16.11 15.26
N SER A 377 -8.96 -15.85 16.57
CA SER A 377 -10.09 -16.27 17.43
C SER A 377 -11.35 -15.41 17.19
N ILE A 378 -11.18 -14.11 16.97
CA ILE A 378 -12.26 -13.17 16.63
C ILE A 378 -12.82 -13.48 15.24
N SER A 379 -11.94 -13.79 14.27
CA SER A 379 -12.33 -14.12 12.89
C SER A 379 -13.39 -15.23 12.81
N ARG A 380 -13.22 -16.33 13.57
CA ARG A 380 -14.13 -17.48 13.52
C ARG A 380 -15.53 -17.17 14.06
N LYS A 381 -15.62 -16.43 15.17
CA LYS A 381 -16.93 -16.06 15.76
C LYS A 381 -17.71 -15.14 14.82
N ILE A 382 -17.03 -14.14 14.25
CA ILE A 382 -17.63 -13.20 13.32
C ILE A 382 -18.04 -13.90 12.01
N ALA A 383 -17.21 -14.83 11.50
CA ALA A 383 -17.53 -15.59 10.31
C ALA A 383 -18.83 -16.40 10.43
N ILE A 384 -19.11 -17.01 11.59
CA ILE A 384 -20.36 -17.74 11.82
C ILE A 384 -21.57 -16.82 11.71
N ILE A 385 -21.48 -15.61 12.27
CA ILE A 385 -22.56 -14.61 12.24
C ILE A 385 -22.77 -14.09 10.83
N MET A 386 -21.68 -13.75 10.13
CA MET A 386 -21.75 -13.13 8.82
C MET A 386 -22.12 -14.11 7.71
N ASN A 387 -21.82 -15.41 7.81
CA ASN A 387 -21.86 -16.33 6.67
C ASN A 387 -23.06 -17.31 6.70
N ASN A 388 -24.29 -16.81 6.76
CA ASN A 388 -25.48 -17.66 6.66
C ASN A 388 -25.83 -18.00 5.20
N LYS A 389 -26.86 -18.83 4.97
CA LYS A 389 -27.30 -19.24 3.61
C LYS A 389 -27.90 -18.11 2.76
N LYS A 390 -28.27 -16.97 3.37
CA LYS A 390 -28.89 -15.83 2.68
C LYS A 390 -27.90 -14.73 2.34
N THR A 391 -26.70 -14.82 2.90
CA THR A 391 -25.67 -13.80 2.75
C THR A 391 -25.12 -13.85 1.34
N ILE A 392 -25.14 -12.71 0.66
CA ILE A 392 -24.59 -12.55 -0.69
C ILE A 392 -23.26 -11.82 -0.63
N ILE A 393 -23.16 -10.80 0.23
CA ILE A 393 -21.95 -9.99 0.38
C ILE A 393 -21.68 -9.81 1.87
N ASN A 394 -20.40 -9.90 2.24
CA ASN A 394 -19.91 -9.46 3.53
C ASN A 394 -18.74 -8.51 3.34
N SER A 395 -18.61 -7.52 4.20
CA SER A 395 -17.53 -6.56 4.08
C SER A 395 -16.97 -6.10 5.41
N ILE A 396 -15.71 -5.66 5.38
CA ILE A 396 -14.95 -5.17 6.54
C ILE A 396 -14.23 -3.90 6.10
N ASP A 397 -14.44 -2.81 6.84
CA ASP A 397 -13.69 -1.57 6.65
C ASP A 397 -12.20 -1.79 7.00
N ILE A 398 -11.28 -1.29 6.17
CA ILE A 398 -9.85 -1.17 6.48
C ILE A 398 -9.61 0.23 7.04
N LEU A 399 -9.17 0.31 8.29
CA LEU A 399 -9.01 1.57 9.00
C LEU A 399 -7.79 2.37 8.53
N ASN A 400 -8.02 3.65 8.21
CA ASN A 400 -6.97 4.64 7.91
C ASN A 400 -6.50 5.37 9.18
N SER A 401 -7.27 5.44 10.28
CA SER A 401 -6.86 6.05 11.57
C SER A 401 -7.82 5.65 12.70
N VAL A 402 -7.50 6.00 13.95
CA VAL A 402 -8.40 5.80 15.12
C VAL A 402 -9.65 6.67 15.00
N GLU A 403 -9.62 7.79 14.26
CA GLU A 403 -10.81 8.60 13.97
C GLU A 403 -11.84 7.88 13.07
N CYS A 404 -11.41 6.88 12.30
CA CYS A 404 -12.30 6.03 11.51
C CYS A 404 -12.95 4.89 12.32
N LEU A 405 -12.87 4.94 13.66
CA LEU A 405 -13.45 3.96 14.59
C LEU A 405 -14.96 3.82 14.41
N ASN A 406 -15.33 2.90 13.55
CA ASN A 406 -16.01 1.70 13.99
C ASN A 406 -15.57 0.59 13.02
N ASN A 407 -14.99 -0.49 13.53
CA ASN A 407 -14.81 -1.73 12.77
C ASN A 407 -16.20 -2.27 12.42
N GLN A 408 -16.82 -1.69 11.40
CA GLN A 408 -18.16 -2.05 11.00
C GLN A 408 -18.04 -3.23 10.07
N HIS A 409 -18.44 -4.37 10.60
CA HIS A 409 -18.73 -5.54 9.79
C HIS A 409 -20.11 -5.35 9.19
N HIS A 410 -20.19 -5.45 7.88
CA HIS A 410 -21.48 -5.38 7.18
C HIS A 410 -21.80 -6.70 6.50
N SER A 411 -23.07 -7.05 6.49
CA SER A 411 -23.59 -8.23 5.81
C SER A 411 -24.80 -7.83 5.00
N TYR A 412 -24.85 -8.29 3.74
CA TYR A 412 -25.94 -8.01 2.82
C TYR A 412 -26.61 -9.34 2.46
N GLU A 413 -27.91 -9.42 2.72
CA GLU A 413 -28.68 -10.65 2.57
C GLU A 413 -29.85 -10.49 1.62
N MET A 414 -30.17 -11.57 0.93
CA MET A 414 -31.40 -11.73 0.15
C MET A 414 -32.64 -11.68 1.06
N CYS A 415 -33.70 -11.01 0.59
CA CYS A 415 -35.01 -11.09 1.22
C CYS A 415 -35.54 -12.54 1.25
N LYS A 416 -36.29 -12.89 2.30
CA LYS A 416 -36.99 -14.20 2.36
C LYS A 416 -37.95 -14.26 1.15
N ASN A 417 -37.93 -15.38 0.43
CA ASN A 417 -38.81 -15.77 -0.70
C ASN A 417 -38.17 -15.74 -2.10
N MET A 418 -36.89 -15.37 -2.26
CA MET A 418 -36.20 -15.51 -3.55
C MET A 418 -35.35 -16.80 -3.61
N THR A 419 -35.41 -17.49 -4.75
CA THR A 419 -34.66 -18.73 -5.05
C THR A 419 -33.41 -18.48 -5.91
N GLY A 420 -32.96 -17.23 -6.04
CA GLY A 420 -31.77 -16.79 -6.77
C GLY A 420 -31.71 -15.26 -6.91
N LEU A 421 -30.63 -14.73 -7.49
CA LEU A 421 -30.50 -13.30 -7.84
C LEU A 421 -31.22 -13.00 -9.17
N ILE A 422 -32.54 -12.87 -9.14
CA ILE A 422 -33.36 -12.47 -10.29
C ILE A 422 -33.72 -10.99 -10.16
N LEU A 423 -33.68 -10.25 -11.28
CA LEU A 423 -34.04 -8.83 -11.32
C LEU A 423 -35.57 -8.62 -11.35
N PRO A 424 -36.11 -7.61 -10.65
CA PRO A 424 -35.43 -6.78 -9.64
C PRO A 424 -35.12 -7.58 -8.37
N PHE A 425 -33.94 -7.36 -7.81
CA PHE A 425 -33.46 -8.05 -6.64
C PHE A 425 -33.61 -7.19 -5.37
N TYR A 426 -34.19 -7.78 -4.32
CA TYR A 426 -34.42 -7.14 -3.03
C TYR A 426 -33.51 -7.70 -1.94
N GLY A 427 -32.85 -6.81 -1.20
CA GLY A 427 -31.97 -7.20 -0.12
C GLY A 427 -32.06 -6.32 1.11
N ASN A 428 -31.38 -6.77 2.16
CA ASN A 428 -31.24 -6.05 3.41
C ASN A 428 -29.76 -5.97 3.81
N GLY A 429 -29.33 -4.79 4.26
CA GLY A 429 -28.02 -4.59 4.86
C GLY A 429 -28.08 -4.62 6.38
N TYR A 430 -27.07 -5.21 6.99
CA TYR A 430 -26.95 -5.38 8.44
C TYR A 430 -25.57 -4.93 8.92
N ASP A 431 -25.54 -4.23 10.05
CA ASP A 431 -24.32 -3.99 10.81
C ASP A 431 -24.17 -5.11 11.85
N ILE A 432 -22.94 -5.58 12.11
CA ILE A 432 -22.67 -6.51 13.22
C ILE A 432 -22.19 -5.70 14.43
N ILE A 433 -23.05 -5.60 15.44
CA ILE A 433 -22.76 -4.87 16.69
C ILE A 433 -22.92 -5.86 17.84
N ASN A 434 -21.92 -5.95 18.72
CA ASN A 434 -21.92 -6.86 19.87
C ASN A 434 -22.29 -8.31 19.49
N ASN A 435 -21.71 -8.82 18.39
CA ASN A 435 -21.98 -10.16 17.85
C ASN A 435 -23.44 -10.41 17.42
N LYS A 436 -24.21 -9.37 17.09
CA LYS A 436 -25.59 -9.48 16.59
C LYS A 436 -25.78 -8.69 15.30
N LYS A 437 -26.60 -9.22 14.39
CA LYS A 437 -27.03 -8.50 13.18
C LYS A 437 -28.09 -7.47 13.54
N GLN A 438 -27.83 -6.21 13.22
CA GLN A 438 -28.80 -5.13 13.29
C GLN A 438 -29.10 -4.65 11.87
N LYS A 439 -30.35 -4.77 11.42
CA LYS A 439 -30.75 -4.30 10.09
C LYS A 439 -30.62 -2.77 10.02
N VAL A 440 -29.91 -2.28 9.01
CA VAL A 440 -29.66 -0.85 8.80
C VAL A 440 -30.14 -0.34 7.45
N SER A 441 -30.32 -1.21 6.46
CA SER A 441 -30.82 -0.82 5.15
C SER A 441 -31.69 -1.89 4.49
N THR A 442 -32.50 -1.44 3.54
CA THR A 442 -33.18 -2.26 2.54
C THR A 442 -32.85 -1.67 1.18
N PHE A 443 -32.73 -2.54 0.17
CA PHE A 443 -32.31 -2.12 -1.15
C PHE A 443 -32.96 -2.90 -2.27
N ILE A 444 -33.02 -2.25 -3.43
CA ILE A 444 -33.50 -2.78 -4.69
C ILE A 444 -32.41 -2.59 -5.73
N TYR A 445 -32.01 -3.69 -6.38
CA TYR A 445 -31.07 -3.74 -7.48
C TYR A 445 -31.83 -4.12 -8.75
N ASP A 446 -31.66 -3.37 -9.84
CA ASP A 446 -32.22 -3.69 -11.15
C ASP A 446 -31.35 -3.09 -12.26
N ASN A 447 -31.64 -3.41 -13.51
CA ASN A 447 -31.07 -2.72 -14.65
C ASN A 447 -31.46 -1.23 -14.63
N TYR A 448 -30.58 -0.38 -15.16
CA TYR A 448 -30.74 1.08 -15.12
C TYR A 448 -32.10 1.54 -15.66
N GLU A 449 -32.50 1.08 -16.85
CA GLU A 449 -33.72 1.53 -17.52
C GLU A 449 -34.99 1.12 -16.74
N SER A 450 -35.05 -0.10 -16.22
CA SER A 450 -36.16 -0.56 -15.37
C SER A 450 -36.22 0.22 -14.07
N LEU A 451 -35.08 0.48 -13.42
CA LEU A 451 -35.06 1.21 -12.15
C LEU A 451 -35.55 2.65 -12.33
N ILE A 452 -35.14 3.33 -13.41
CA ILE A 452 -35.65 4.66 -13.74
C ILE A 452 -37.16 4.62 -14.03
N LYS A 453 -37.62 3.65 -14.82
CA LYS A 453 -39.04 3.49 -15.16
C LYS A 453 -39.92 3.24 -13.93
N ASN A 454 -39.42 2.45 -12.97
CA ASN A 454 -40.16 2.03 -11.78
C ASN A 454 -39.79 2.85 -10.52
N GLY A 455 -39.09 3.98 -10.68
CA GLY A 455 -38.48 4.70 -9.55
C GLY A 455 -39.46 5.12 -8.46
N GLU A 456 -40.68 5.53 -8.81
CA GLU A 456 -41.75 5.86 -7.85
C GLU A 456 -42.16 4.64 -7.03
N THR A 457 -42.45 3.52 -7.70
CA THR A 457 -42.80 2.24 -7.08
C THR A 457 -41.70 1.76 -6.14
N TYR A 458 -40.44 1.78 -6.61
CA TYR A 458 -39.29 1.32 -5.81
C TYR A 458 -39.00 2.23 -4.62
N CYS A 459 -39.15 3.55 -4.75
CA CYS A 459 -39.06 4.44 -3.60
C CYS A 459 -40.15 4.13 -2.57
N CYS A 460 -41.40 3.94 -3.02
CA CYS A 460 -42.51 3.58 -2.13
C CYS A 460 -42.24 2.25 -1.39
N GLU A 461 -41.78 1.21 -2.08
CA GLU A 461 -41.43 -0.08 -1.48
C GLU A 461 -40.26 0.03 -0.48
N LEU A 462 -39.28 0.89 -0.78
CA LEU A 462 -38.18 1.22 0.12
C LEU A 462 -38.56 2.19 1.24
N LYS A 463 -39.78 2.72 1.25
CA LYS A 463 -40.24 3.77 2.17
C LYS A 463 -39.38 5.04 2.10
N LEU A 464 -39.11 5.47 0.88
CA LEU A 464 -38.46 6.73 0.52
C LEU A 464 -39.47 7.62 -0.21
N ASP A 465 -39.34 8.93 -0.04
CA ASP A 465 -40.15 9.88 -0.79
C ASP A 465 -39.70 9.91 -2.26
N TYR A 466 -40.64 10.15 -3.18
CA TYR A 466 -40.35 10.31 -4.60
C TYR A 466 -40.89 11.64 -5.11
N ASN A 467 -40.04 12.39 -5.81
CA ASN A 467 -40.38 13.67 -6.43
C ASN A 467 -39.48 13.91 -7.65
N ASN A 468 -39.71 15.01 -8.37
CA ASN A 468 -38.93 15.34 -9.58
C ASN A 468 -37.42 15.46 -9.29
N LYS A 469 -37.02 16.00 -8.14
CA LYS A 469 -35.60 16.10 -7.76
C LYS A 469 -35.00 14.71 -7.54
N VAL A 470 -35.70 13.79 -6.87
CA VAL A 470 -35.26 12.39 -6.72
C VAL A 470 -35.15 11.70 -8.08
N LYS A 471 -36.10 11.94 -9.00
CA LYS A 471 -36.04 11.42 -10.37
C LYS A 471 -34.79 11.91 -11.11
N GLU A 472 -34.48 13.21 -11.03
CA GLU A 472 -33.26 13.80 -11.60
C GLU A 472 -32.00 13.19 -10.98
N LEU A 473 -31.99 12.99 -9.65
CA LEU A 473 -30.89 12.33 -8.97
C LEU A 473 -30.66 10.92 -9.50
N LEU A 474 -31.69 10.10 -9.65
CA LEU A 474 -31.57 8.73 -10.19
C LEU A 474 -30.99 8.73 -11.61
N GLN A 475 -31.36 9.70 -12.44
CA GLN A 475 -30.92 9.84 -13.83
C GLN A 475 -29.56 10.54 -14.00
N LYS A 476 -28.90 10.92 -12.90
CA LYS A 476 -27.68 11.74 -12.91
C LYS A 476 -26.54 11.13 -13.73
N TYR A 477 -26.37 9.81 -13.66
CA TYR A 477 -25.35 9.08 -14.41
C TYR A 477 -26.01 7.94 -15.18
N ARG A 478 -25.66 7.79 -16.46
CA ARG A 478 -26.08 6.61 -17.23
C ARG A 478 -25.26 5.41 -16.78
N ALA A 479 -25.93 4.28 -16.56
CA ALA A 479 -25.31 3.07 -16.07
C ALA A 479 -25.87 1.83 -16.81
N THR A 480 -25.23 0.69 -16.61
CA THR A 480 -25.78 -0.60 -17.02
C THR A 480 -26.82 -1.07 -16.00
N ASP A 481 -26.43 -1.04 -14.73
CA ASP A 481 -27.23 -1.49 -13.60
C ASP A 481 -27.26 -0.41 -12.51
N MET A 482 -28.28 -0.46 -11.66
CA MET A 482 -28.45 0.47 -10.55
C MET A 482 -28.92 -0.24 -9.31
N CYS A 483 -28.55 0.34 -8.17
CA CYS A 483 -29.11 -0.08 -6.90
C CYS A 483 -29.46 1.14 -6.05
N LEU A 484 -30.61 1.05 -5.39
CA LEU A 484 -31.17 2.08 -4.54
C LEU A 484 -31.36 1.50 -3.14
N TRP A 485 -30.76 2.12 -2.12
CA TRP A 485 -31.00 1.75 -0.73
C TRP A 485 -31.75 2.86 0.00
N ASN A 486 -32.65 2.44 0.89
CA ASN A 486 -33.00 3.23 2.07
C ASN A 486 -32.06 2.81 3.20
N LYS A 487 -31.22 3.73 3.67
CA LYS A 487 -30.43 3.55 4.90
C LYS A 487 -30.73 4.69 5.86
N LYS A 488 -31.56 4.41 6.87
CA LYS A 488 -32.03 5.40 7.87
C LYS A 488 -32.76 6.61 7.27
N GLY A 489 -33.40 6.42 6.11
CA GLY A 489 -34.14 7.45 5.37
C GLY A 489 -33.33 8.11 4.26
N ASP A 490 -32.01 8.02 4.29
CA ASP A 490 -31.16 8.61 3.25
C ASP A 490 -31.14 7.75 1.98
N TYR A 491 -30.96 8.43 0.85
CA TYR A 491 -30.90 7.81 -0.47
C TYR A 491 -29.46 7.45 -0.77
N PHE A 492 -29.16 6.15 -0.76
CA PHE A 492 -27.92 5.65 -1.31
C PHE A 492 -28.24 5.24 -2.74
N ILE A 493 -27.54 5.84 -3.71
CA ILE A 493 -27.74 5.52 -5.11
C ILE A 493 -26.39 5.06 -5.65
N GLN A 494 -26.36 3.84 -6.18
CA GLN A 494 -25.18 3.26 -6.82
C GLN A 494 -25.45 3.06 -8.31
N TRP A 495 -24.53 3.56 -9.13
CA TRP A 495 -24.52 3.41 -10.58
C TRP A 495 -23.39 2.47 -10.97
N LEU A 496 -23.71 1.47 -11.79
CA LEU A 496 -22.85 0.35 -12.10
C LEU A 496 -22.57 0.26 -13.59
N GLY A 497 -21.29 0.22 -13.96
CA GLY A 497 -20.87 0.24 -15.36
C GLY A 497 -21.12 1.60 -16.01
N ILE A 498 -20.72 2.68 -15.32
CA ILE A 498 -20.72 4.04 -15.89
C ILE A 498 -19.51 4.22 -16.82
N SER A 499 -19.55 5.25 -17.66
CA SER A 499 -18.43 5.59 -18.53
C SER A 499 -17.23 6.15 -17.74
N ILE A 500 -16.04 6.13 -18.33
CA ILE A 500 -14.86 6.79 -17.73
C ILE A 500 -15.06 8.31 -17.60
N ASP A 501 -15.81 8.94 -18.49
CA ASP A 501 -16.12 10.37 -18.40
C ASP A 501 -17.03 10.69 -17.22
N ASP A 502 -18.08 9.89 -17.05
CA ASP A 502 -18.98 10.00 -15.89
C ASP A 502 -18.22 9.74 -14.59
N PHE A 503 -17.27 8.80 -14.60
CA PHE A 503 -16.41 8.54 -13.44
C PHE A 503 -15.52 9.74 -13.11
N ILE A 504 -14.87 10.35 -14.12
CA ILE A 504 -14.08 11.58 -13.94
C ILE A 504 -14.96 12.72 -13.44
N HIS A 505 -16.14 12.92 -14.03
CA HIS A 505 -17.10 13.93 -13.59
C HIS A 505 -17.50 13.73 -12.12
N PHE A 506 -17.82 12.49 -11.73
CA PHE A 506 -18.11 12.13 -10.34
C PHE A 506 -16.96 12.50 -9.40
N LEU A 507 -15.71 12.19 -9.77
CA LEU A 507 -14.56 12.50 -8.92
C LEU A 507 -14.37 14.02 -8.73
N VAL A 508 -14.53 14.80 -9.80
CA VAL A 508 -14.42 16.27 -9.76
C VAL A 508 -15.55 16.88 -8.94
N GLU A 509 -16.79 16.48 -9.20
CA GLU A 509 -17.98 17.03 -8.54
C GLU A 509 -18.00 16.73 -7.03
N ASN A 510 -17.49 15.57 -6.61
CA ASN A 510 -17.42 15.18 -5.19
C ASN A 510 -16.08 15.56 -4.52
N HIS A 511 -15.28 16.41 -5.19
CA HIS A 511 -14.04 16.98 -4.68
C HIS A 511 -13.02 15.93 -4.20
N TYR A 512 -12.79 14.88 -4.99
CA TYR A 512 -11.69 13.94 -4.71
C TYR A 512 -10.32 14.63 -4.87
N GLY A 513 -9.29 14.10 -4.20
CA GLY A 513 -7.97 14.74 -4.18
C GLY A 513 -7.34 14.86 -5.58
N GLN A 514 -6.76 16.03 -5.87
CA GLN A 514 -6.30 16.40 -7.21
C GLN A 514 -5.24 15.45 -7.79
N CYS A 515 -4.34 14.90 -6.96
CA CYS A 515 -3.33 13.95 -7.43
C CYS A 515 -3.96 12.69 -8.05
N PHE A 516 -5.07 12.23 -7.48
CA PHE A 516 -5.79 11.06 -7.97
C PHE A 516 -6.57 11.39 -9.25
N ILE A 517 -7.27 12.52 -9.27
CA ILE A 517 -8.00 12.99 -10.44
C ILE A 517 -7.06 13.14 -11.64
N ASN A 518 -5.89 13.77 -11.45
CA ASN A 518 -4.90 13.94 -12.50
C ASN A 518 -4.43 12.59 -13.06
N HIS A 519 -4.12 11.63 -12.19
CA HIS A 519 -3.72 10.29 -12.64
C HIS A 519 -4.80 9.62 -13.51
N ILE A 520 -6.07 9.71 -13.12
CA ILE A 520 -7.18 9.12 -13.88
C ILE A 520 -7.33 9.82 -15.24
N ILE A 521 -7.25 11.15 -15.29
CA ILE A 521 -7.35 11.93 -16.53
C ILE A 521 -6.18 11.61 -17.48
N GLU A 522 -4.94 11.64 -16.97
CA GLU A 522 -3.72 11.35 -17.75
C GLU A 522 -3.71 9.91 -18.31
N ASN A 523 -4.40 8.98 -17.65
CA ASN A 523 -4.51 7.59 -18.04
C ASN A 523 -5.91 7.19 -18.52
N ARG A 524 -6.77 8.15 -18.90
CA ARG A 524 -8.19 7.94 -19.25
C ARG A 524 -8.39 6.78 -20.23
N ASN A 525 -7.64 6.79 -21.35
CA ASN A 525 -7.75 5.76 -22.40
C ASN A 525 -7.33 4.36 -21.90
N LYS A 526 -6.50 4.29 -20.85
CA LYS A 526 -6.09 3.04 -20.22
C LYS A 526 -7.10 2.50 -19.22
N TYR A 527 -8.20 3.22 -18.95
CA TYR A 527 -9.26 2.81 -18.03
C TYR A 527 -10.64 2.69 -18.70
N GLU A 528 -10.76 3.05 -19.98
CA GLU A 528 -12.03 3.07 -20.72
C GLU A 528 -12.74 1.70 -20.78
N TYR A 529 -11.98 0.61 -20.74
CA TYR A 529 -12.54 -0.74 -20.80
C TYR A 529 -13.02 -1.28 -19.45
N LEU A 530 -12.78 -0.58 -18.33
CA LEU A 530 -13.22 -1.03 -17.01
C LEU A 530 -14.71 -0.70 -16.79
N ALA A 531 -15.41 -1.54 -16.04
CA ALA A 531 -16.73 -1.20 -15.53
C ALA A 531 -16.56 -0.31 -14.30
N HIS A 532 -16.78 1.01 -14.45
CA HIS A 532 -16.68 1.93 -13.32
C HIS A 532 -17.97 1.88 -12.51
N GLU A 533 -17.84 1.85 -11.18
CA GLU A 533 -18.96 1.75 -10.26
C GLU A 533 -18.82 2.82 -9.17
N ILE A 534 -19.88 3.60 -8.95
CA ILE A 534 -19.89 4.73 -8.01
C ILE A 534 -21.15 4.73 -7.16
N THR A 535 -21.04 5.28 -5.95
CA THR A 535 -22.16 5.51 -5.04
C THR A 535 -22.16 6.96 -4.56
N ILE A 536 -23.33 7.59 -4.51
CA ILE A 536 -23.54 8.86 -3.82
C ILE A 536 -24.64 8.69 -2.77
N VAL A 537 -24.44 9.29 -1.60
CA VAL A 537 -25.41 9.33 -0.51
C VAL A 537 -25.98 10.73 -0.40
N TYR A 538 -27.30 10.83 -0.51
CA TYR A 538 -28.04 12.08 -0.39
C TYR A 538 -28.85 12.10 0.91
N ASP A 539 -28.75 13.23 1.62
CA ASP A 539 -29.56 13.49 2.81
C ASP A 539 -31.05 13.50 2.46
N LYS A 540 -31.86 12.83 3.27
CA LYS A 540 -33.28 12.62 3.01
C LYS A 540 -34.13 13.89 2.88
N VAL A 541 -33.69 15.03 3.44
CA VAL A 541 -34.46 16.27 3.45
C VAL A 541 -33.95 17.23 2.37
N SER A 542 -32.66 17.56 2.45
CA SER A 542 -32.04 18.53 1.55
C SER A 542 -31.78 17.96 0.15
N LEU A 543 -31.69 16.62 0.04
CA LEU A 543 -31.26 15.90 -1.15
C LEU A 543 -29.89 16.37 -1.65
N SER A 544 -29.04 16.83 -0.72
CA SER A 544 -27.66 17.23 -0.99
C SER A 544 -26.72 16.03 -0.75
N PRO A 545 -25.71 15.83 -1.60
CA PRO A 545 -24.75 14.76 -1.41
C PRO A 545 -23.83 15.11 -0.23
N TYR A 546 -23.63 14.17 0.70
CA TYR A 546 -22.70 14.34 1.82
C TYR A 546 -21.63 13.24 1.89
N ARG A 547 -21.76 12.20 1.07
CA ARG A 547 -20.83 11.09 1.02
C ARG A 547 -20.85 10.44 -0.35
N SER A 548 -19.69 9.95 -0.78
CA SER A 548 -19.51 9.28 -2.06
C SER A 548 -18.56 8.09 -1.94
N GLY A 549 -18.54 7.23 -2.96
CA GLY A 549 -17.58 6.14 -3.04
C GLY A 549 -17.47 5.55 -4.44
N PHE A 550 -16.38 4.85 -4.70
CA PHE A 550 -16.16 4.10 -5.93
C PHE A 550 -15.50 2.75 -5.63
N TYR A 551 -15.60 1.82 -6.57
CA TYR A 551 -15.33 0.40 -6.31
C TYR A 551 -14.49 -0.25 -7.40
N GLY A 552 -13.87 -1.37 -7.05
CA GLY A 552 -13.08 -2.18 -7.97
C GLY A 552 -12.78 -3.58 -7.43
N CYS A 553 -12.02 -4.35 -8.20
CA CYS A 553 -11.53 -5.67 -7.86
C CYS A 553 -10.11 -5.65 -7.25
N LEU A 554 -9.82 -6.59 -6.35
CA LEU A 554 -8.50 -6.84 -5.75
C LEU A 554 -8.01 -8.26 -6.09
#